data_AF-A0A9E5ED12-F1
#
_entry.id   AF-A0A9E5ED12-F1
#
_cell.length_a   1.000
_cell.length_b   1.000
_cell.length_c   1.000
_cell.angle_alpha   90.00
_cell.angle_beta   90.00
_cell.angle_gamma   90.00
#
_symmetry.space_group_name_H-M   'P 1'
#
loop_
_entity.id
_entity.type
_entity.pdbx_description
1 polymer ?
#
loop_
_entity_poly.entity_id
_entity_poly.type
_entity_poly.pdbx_seq_one_letter_code
_entity_poly.pdbx_strand_id
1 'polypeptide(L)'
;MRIFLLIISLFISNLVNAQSLEGKIVSVDIAKSTAQFETNKELKTIQLLPGDVAINWSQKKVKCTLVKNGDATRADLIFPADSEELRQVAEVTDALRRDTVERGRIVLRGANDLMPPMALWNQNGKLLFKKDFLGQPVAINFIFTRCRNAQMCPASTQCMKRLADELDKYPELKNIKLISVSFDPQNDSPGILNTYAAGYGI
;
A
#
# COMPACT_ATOMS: atom_id res chain seq x y z
N MET A 1 30.13 15.59 -38.42
CA MET A 1 28.69 15.85 -38.60
C MET A 1 27.93 14.63 -38.09
N ARG A 2 27.39 14.67 -36.86
CA ARG A 2 26.69 13.52 -36.24
C ARG A 2 25.19 13.72 -36.45
N ILE A 3 24.61 12.93 -37.35
CA ILE A 3 23.17 12.90 -37.62
C ILE A 3 22.53 11.95 -36.62
N PHE A 4 21.59 12.45 -35.82
CA PHE A 4 20.69 11.63 -35.02
C PHE A 4 19.42 11.39 -35.83
N LEU A 5 19.10 10.11 -36.08
CA LEU A 5 17.84 9.70 -36.69
C LEU A 5 16.86 9.31 -35.57
N LEU A 6 15.67 9.89 -35.61
CA LEU A 6 14.56 9.56 -34.72
C LEU A 6 13.70 8.49 -35.41
N ILE A 7 13.70 7.27 -34.90
CA ILE A 7 12.70 6.27 -35.30
C ILE A 7 11.40 6.71 -34.61
N ILE A 8 10.50 7.33 -35.38
CA ILE A 8 9.11 7.52 -34.97
C ILE A 8 8.46 6.13 -35.07
N SER A 9 8.59 5.34 -34.01
CA SER A 9 7.71 4.20 -33.80
C SER A 9 6.30 4.77 -33.71
N LEU A 10 5.44 4.46 -34.68
CA LEU A 10 4.00 4.61 -34.54
C LEU A 10 3.59 3.85 -33.27
N PHE A 11 3.46 4.56 -32.16
CA PHE A 11 2.71 4.07 -31.02
C PHE A 11 1.26 4.00 -31.49
N ILE A 12 0.83 2.80 -31.87
CA ILE A 12 -0.58 2.42 -31.79
C ILE A 12 -0.90 2.49 -30.31
N SER A 13 -1.35 3.65 -29.85
CA SER A 13 -1.93 3.84 -28.54
C SER A 13 -3.22 3.03 -28.51
N ASN A 14 -3.11 1.75 -28.16
CA ASN A 14 -4.17 1.09 -27.43
C ASN A 14 -4.47 1.99 -26.23
N LEU A 15 -5.56 2.73 -26.32
CA LEU A 15 -6.14 3.48 -25.22
C LEU A 15 -6.41 2.48 -24.11
N VAL A 16 -5.45 2.33 -23.20
CA VAL A 16 -5.66 1.69 -21.92
C VAL A 16 -6.68 2.58 -21.21
N ASN A 17 -7.94 2.21 -21.33
CA ASN A 17 -9.04 2.90 -20.68
C ASN A 17 -8.99 2.54 -19.20
N ALA A 18 -8.06 3.19 -18.48
CA ALA A 18 -7.89 3.07 -17.05
C ALA A 18 -8.93 3.98 -16.38
N GLN A 19 -9.93 3.39 -15.75
CA GLN A 19 -10.98 4.13 -15.04
C GLN A 19 -10.92 3.81 -13.55
N SER A 20 -10.76 4.83 -12.71
CA SER A 20 -10.89 4.68 -11.26
C SER A 20 -12.38 4.56 -10.89
N LEU A 21 -12.73 3.50 -10.17
CA LEU A 21 -14.09 3.17 -9.77
C LEU A 21 -14.14 2.74 -8.32
N GLU A 22 -15.23 3.12 -7.66
CA GLU A 22 -15.59 2.68 -6.31
C GLU A 22 -16.71 1.66 -6.40
N GLY A 23 -16.65 0.64 -5.54
CA GLY A 23 -17.61 -0.45 -5.52
C GLY A 23 -17.35 -1.39 -4.35
N LYS A 24 -18.08 -2.51 -4.32
CA LYS A 24 -17.96 -3.54 -3.30
C LYS A 24 -17.44 -4.82 -3.92
N ILE A 25 -16.42 -5.43 -3.31
CA ILE A 25 -16.03 -6.79 -3.68
C ILE A 25 -16.98 -7.75 -2.95
N VAL A 26 -17.84 -8.44 -3.70
CA VAL A 26 -18.85 -9.35 -3.15
C VAL A 26 -18.19 -10.67 -2.71
N SER A 27 -17.34 -11.22 -3.56
CA SER A 27 -16.63 -12.47 -3.30
C SER A 27 -15.30 -12.51 -4.04
N VAL A 28 -14.35 -13.26 -3.49
CA VAL A 28 -13.04 -13.53 -4.10
C VAL A 28 -12.90 -15.04 -4.36
N ASP A 29 -12.58 -15.41 -5.60
CA ASP A 29 -12.18 -16.76 -6.00
C ASP A 29 -10.65 -16.81 -6.05
N ILE A 30 -10.07 -17.38 -4.98
CA ILE A 30 -8.61 -17.49 -4.79
C ILE A 30 -7.98 -18.38 -5.87
N ALA A 31 -8.65 -19.47 -6.27
CA ALA A 31 -8.09 -20.44 -7.22
C ALA A 31 -7.97 -19.85 -8.63
N LYS A 32 -8.89 -18.94 -8.99
CA LYS A 32 -8.89 -18.26 -10.29
C LYS A 32 -8.27 -16.87 -10.26
N SER A 33 -7.85 -16.38 -9.09
CA SER A 33 -7.43 -14.99 -8.87
C SER A 33 -8.44 -13.96 -9.41
N THR A 34 -9.74 -14.22 -9.21
CA THR A 34 -10.82 -13.32 -9.66
C THR A 34 -11.68 -12.86 -8.50
N ALA A 35 -12.37 -11.74 -8.68
CA ALA A 35 -13.35 -11.23 -7.73
C ALA A 35 -14.61 -10.75 -8.45
N GLN A 36 -15.74 -10.86 -7.76
CA GLN A 36 -17.00 -10.24 -8.18
C GLN A 36 -17.06 -8.82 -7.61
N PHE A 37 -16.95 -7.83 -8.48
CA PHE A 37 -16.94 -6.41 -8.15
C PHE A 37 -18.26 -5.76 -8.53
N GLU A 38 -19.01 -5.33 -7.52
CA GLU A 38 -20.30 -4.69 -7.62
C GLU A 38 -20.15 -3.17 -7.60
N THR A 39 -20.63 -2.50 -8.63
CA THR A 39 -20.78 -1.04 -8.68
C THR A 39 -22.26 -0.68 -8.66
N ASN A 40 -22.59 0.60 -8.50
CA ASN A 40 -23.98 1.08 -8.58
C ASN A 40 -24.69 0.77 -9.92
N LYS A 41 -23.95 0.39 -10.95
CA LYS A 41 -24.48 0.13 -12.29
C LYS A 41 -24.59 -1.35 -12.61
N GLU A 42 -23.63 -2.16 -12.15
CA GLU A 42 -23.46 -3.54 -12.60
C GLU A 42 -22.48 -4.32 -11.72
N LEU A 43 -22.61 -5.65 -11.79
CA LEU A 43 -21.69 -6.64 -11.23
C LEU A 43 -20.73 -7.13 -12.33
N LYS A 44 -19.43 -7.08 -12.07
CA LYS A 44 -18.39 -7.53 -13.00
C LYS A 44 -17.45 -8.53 -12.36
N THR A 45 -16.97 -9.46 -13.15
CA THR A 45 -15.80 -10.27 -12.76
C THR A 45 -14.53 -9.52 -13.13
N ILE A 46 -13.65 -9.31 -12.14
CA ILE A 46 -12.35 -8.66 -12.30
C ILE A 46 -11.22 -9.63 -11.93
N GLN A 47 -10.07 -9.50 -12.58
CA GLN A 47 -8.84 -10.20 -12.22
C GLN A 47 -8.10 -9.42 -11.13
N LEU A 48 -7.58 -10.15 -10.15
CA LEU A 48 -6.77 -9.62 -9.06
C LEU A 48 -5.28 -9.92 -9.27
N LEU A 49 -4.43 -9.03 -8.77
CA LEU A 49 -2.99 -9.29 -8.69
C LEU A 49 -2.70 -10.24 -7.52
N PRO A 50 -1.57 -10.99 -7.56
CA PRO A 50 -1.25 -11.98 -6.52
C PRO A 50 -1.29 -11.43 -5.09
N GLY A 51 -0.75 -10.22 -4.87
CA GLY A 51 -0.76 -9.60 -3.54
C GLY A 51 -2.15 -9.15 -3.07
N ASP A 52 -3.09 -8.89 -4.00
CA ASP A 52 -4.49 -8.60 -3.67
C ASP A 52 -5.29 -9.86 -3.35
N VAL A 53 -4.97 -11.00 -3.98
CA VAL A 53 -5.61 -12.29 -3.70
C VAL A 53 -5.39 -12.74 -2.25
N ALA A 54 -4.23 -12.39 -1.67
CA ALA A 54 -3.91 -12.69 -0.28
C ALA A 54 -4.73 -11.88 0.75
N ILE A 55 -5.45 -10.85 0.30
CA ILE A 55 -6.19 -9.94 1.18
C ILE A 55 -7.66 -10.36 1.23
N ASN A 56 -8.24 -10.35 2.44
CA ASN A 56 -9.67 -10.58 2.60
C ASN A 56 -10.47 -9.34 2.18
N TRP A 57 -10.73 -9.22 0.87
CA TRP A 57 -11.55 -8.18 0.27
C TRP A 57 -13.04 -8.47 0.28
N SER A 58 -13.45 -9.71 0.58
CA SER A 58 -14.86 -10.13 0.54
C SER A 58 -15.73 -9.23 1.41
N GLN A 59 -16.82 -8.76 0.82
CA GLN A 59 -17.79 -7.82 1.37
C GLN A 59 -17.26 -6.40 1.67
N LYS A 60 -16.01 -6.07 1.33
CA LYS A 60 -15.45 -4.73 1.56
C LYS A 60 -15.76 -3.78 0.43
N LYS A 61 -15.96 -2.50 0.79
CA LYS A 61 -15.96 -1.39 -0.17
C LYS A 61 -14.52 -1.03 -0.53
N VAL A 62 -14.26 -0.91 -1.82
CA VAL A 62 -12.93 -0.62 -2.35
C VAL A 62 -13.01 0.40 -3.48
N LYS A 63 -11.90 1.10 -3.66
CA LYS A 63 -11.60 1.89 -4.84
C LYS A 63 -10.50 1.19 -5.62
N CYS A 64 -10.67 1.02 -6.92
CA CYS A 64 -9.64 0.42 -7.77
C CYS A 64 -9.60 1.10 -9.13
N THR A 65 -8.54 0.84 -9.89
CA THR A 65 -8.40 1.24 -11.29
C THR A 65 -8.64 0.03 -12.17
N LEU A 66 -9.70 0.04 -12.96
CA LEU A 66 -9.97 -1.03 -13.90
C LEU A 66 -9.15 -0.83 -15.16
N VAL A 67 -8.40 -1.86 -15.55
CA VAL A 67 -7.55 -1.90 -16.73
C VAL A 67 -8.06 -3.03 -17.63
N LYS A 68 -8.46 -2.69 -18.86
CA LYS A 68 -8.85 -3.69 -19.86
C LYS A 68 -7.60 -4.30 -20.51
N ASN A 69 -7.57 -5.62 -20.60
CA ASN A 69 -6.54 -6.38 -21.29
C ASN A 69 -7.20 -7.45 -22.17
N GLY A 70 -7.47 -7.10 -23.43
CA GLY A 70 -8.34 -7.90 -24.30
C GLY A 70 -9.76 -7.99 -23.72
N ASP A 71 -10.27 -9.21 -23.58
CA ASP A 71 -11.59 -9.48 -23.01
C ASP A 71 -11.61 -9.47 -21.47
N ALA A 72 -10.44 -9.53 -20.83
CA ALA A 72 -10.32 -9.53 -19.39
C ALA A 72 -10.22 -8.11 -18.83
N THR A 73 -10.84 -7.87 -17.67
CA THR A 73 -10.66 -6.64 -16.90
C THR A 73 -9.89 -6.96 -15.63
N ARG A 74 -8.76 -6.29 -15.42
CA ARG A 74 -7.94 -6.39 -14.21
C ARG A 74 -8.20 -5.20 -13.31
N ALA A 75 -8.22 -5.40 -12.00
CA ALA A 75 -8.22 -4.33 -11.03
C ALA A 75 -6.80 -4.07 -10.53
N ASP A 76 -6.31 -2.86 -10.76
CA ASP A 76 -5.05 -2.35 -10.23
C ASP A 76 -5.34 -1.36 -9.09
N LEU A 77 -4.38 -1.18 -8.19
CA LEU A 77 -4.43 -0.16 -7.13
C LEU A 77 -5.70 -0.26 -6.29
N ILE A 78 -5.95 -1.42 -5.68
CA ILE A 78 -7.13 -1.65 -4.83
C ILE A 78 -6.87 -1.06 -3.45
N PHE A 79 -7.66 -0.05 -3.08
CA PHE A 79 -7.63 0.59 -1.78
C PHE A 79 -8.95 0.38 -1.04
N PRO A 80 -8.93 0.26 0.30
CA PRO A 80 -10.15 0.36 1.11
C PRO A 80 -10.88 1.67 0.85
N ALA A 81 -12.21 1.61 0.75
CA ALA A 81 -13.07 2.77 0.50
C ALA A 81 -14.29 2.78 1.44
N ASP A 82 -14.15 2.20 2.63
CA ASP A 82 -15.18 2.32 3.65
C ASP A 82 -15.28 3.77 4.14
N SER A 83 -16.50 4.31 4.20
CA SER A 83 -16.72 5.72 4.51
C SER A 83 -16.31 6.09 5.93
N GLU A 84 -16.48 5.18 6.88
CA GLU A 84 -16.13 5.43 8.28
C GLU A 84 -14.61 5.34 8.47
N GLU A 85 -13.96 4.35 7.85
CA GLU A 85 -12.48 4.29 7.84
C GLU A 85 -11.86 5.53 7.19
N LEU A 86 -12.39 5.97 6.04
CA LEU A 86 -11.93 7.18 5.35
C LEU A 86 -12.11 8.44 6.21
N ARG A 87 -13.22 8.56 6.93
CA ARG A 87 -13.47 9.66 7.87
C ARG A 87 -12.42 9.67 8.99
N GLN A 88 -12.17 8.53 9.60
CA GLN A 88 -11.18 8.38 10.67
C GLN A 88 -9.76 8.73 10.18
N VAL A 89 -9.39 8.29 8.97
CA VAL A 89 -8.10 8.64 8.36
C VAL A 89 -8.00 10.14 8.10
N ALA A 90 -9.05 10.78 7.58
CA ALA A 90 -9.07 12.22 7.36
C ALA A 90 -8.89 13.01 8.66
N GLU A 91 -9.62 12.66 9.71
CA GLU A 91 -9.54 13.32 11.03
C GLU A 91 -8.14 13.24 11.64
N VAL A 92 -7.53 12.05 11.60
CA VAL A 92 -6.18 11.84 12.12
C VAL A 92 -5.14 12.57 11.27
N THR A 93 -5.31 12.58 9.95
CA THR A 93 -4.40 13.31 9.04
C THR A 93 -4.47 14.81 9.29
N ASP A 94 -5.65 15.37 9.51
CA ASP A 94 -5.80 16.80 9.80
C ASP A 94 -5.21 17.17 11.17
N ALA A 95 -5.35 16.30 12.17
CA ALA A 95 -4.65 16.47 13.45
C ALA A 95 -3.12 16.46 13.27
N LEU A 96 -2.58 15.53 12.48
CA LEU A 96 -1.15 15.46 12.17
C LEU A 96 -0.65 16.70 11.41
N ARG A 97 -1.42 17.21 10.45
CA ARG A 97 -1.09 18.44 9.72
C ARG A 97 -1.03 19.65 10.65
N ARG A 98 -2.02 19.81 11.54
CA ARG A 98 -2.02 20.89 12.53
C ARG A 98 -0.80 20.82 13.45
N ASP A 99 -0.51 19.66 14.05
CA ASP A 99 0.67 19.48 14.91
C ASP A 99 1.99 19.74 14.15
N THR A 100 2.07 19.36 12.86
CA THR A 100 3.24 19.66 12.02
C THR A 100 3.41 21.15 11.77
N VAL A 101 2.31 21.86 11.48
CA VAL A 101 2.33 23.33 11.26
C VAL A 101 2.72 24.06 12.54
N GLU A 102 2.16 23.67 13.68
CA GLU A 102 2.45 24.27 14.99
C GLU A 102 3.92 24.12 15.39
N ARG A 103 4.56 23.00 15.03
CA ARG A 103 6.00 22.77 15.28
C ARG A 103 6.93 23.60 14.40
N GLY A 104 6.42 24.19 13.33
CA GLY A 104 7.19 25.05 12.43
C GLY A 104 8.40 24.31 11.82
N ARG A 105 9.58 24.94 11.87
CA ARG A 105 10.79 24.44 11.19
C ARG A 105 11.55 23.35 11.97
N ILE A 106 11.21 23.10 13.23
CA ILE A 106 11.88 22.08 14.07
C ILE A 106 10.99 20.85 14.10
N VAL A 107 10.97 20.09 13.01
CA VAL A 107 10.25 18.80 12.91
C VAL A 107 11.14 17.67 13.41
N LEU A 108 11.77 17.86 14.57
CA LEU A 108 12.55 16.83 15.25
C LEU A 108 11.71 16.27 16.39
N ARG A 109 11.70 14.95 16.51
CA ARG A 109 11.17 14.24 17.68
C ARG A 109 12.35 13.77 18.51
N GLY A 110 12.42 14.21 19.76
CA GLY A 110 13.46 13.83 20.71
C GLY A 110 13.19 12.47 21.36
N ALA A 111 14.17 12.00 22.12
CA ALA A 111 13.92 10.91 23.06
C ALA A 111 12.81 11.33 24.04
N ASN A 112 11.85 10.43 24.29
CA ASN A 112 10.62 10.63 25.09
C ASN A 112 9.48 11.41 24.42
N ASP A 113 9.63 11.87 23.17
CA ASP A 113 8.48 12.39 22.43
C ASP A 113 7.51 11.27 22.06
N LEU A 114 6.21 11.58 22.12
CA LEU A 114 5.19 10.66 21.66
C LEU A 114 5.23 10.51 20.14
N MET A 115 5.05 9.29 19.66
CA MET A 115 4.82 9.00 18.24
C MET A 115 3.68 9.90 17.70
N PRO A 116 3.81 10.48 16.49
CA PRO A 116 2.75 11.28 15.90
C PRO A 116 1.44 10.48 15.75
N PRO A 117 0.28 11.15 15.75
CA PRO A 117 -0.98 10.49 15.43
C PRO A 117 -0.90 9.89 14.01
N MET A 118 -1.39 8.67 13.85
CA MET A 118 -1.41 7.97 12.56
C MET A 118 -2.66 7.10 12.44
N ALA A 119 -3.17 7.00 11.22
CA ALA A 119 -4.24 6.12 10.79
C ALA A 119 -3.86 5.63 9.39
N LEU A 120 -3.39 4.38 9.29
CA LEU A 120 -2.81 3.81 8.08
C LEU A 120 -3.38 2.41 7.85
N TRP A 121 -3.66 2.05 6.60
CA TRP A 121 -3.93 0.66 6.27
C TRP A 121 -2.64 -0.13 6.14
N ASN A 122 -2.62 -1.33 6.70
CA ASN A 122 -1.52 -2.26 6.49
C ASN A 122 -1.68 -3.04 5.16
N GLN A 123 -0.71 -3.91 4.87
CA GLN A 123 -0.70 -4.74 3.66
C GLN A 123 -1.89 -5.72 3.57
N ASN A 124 -2.58 -5.99 4.68
CA ASN A 124 -3.80 -6.82 4.72
C ASN A 124 -5.09 -6.00 4.60
N GLY A 125 -4.99 -4.70 4.27
CA GLY A 125 -6.14 -3.80 4.18
C GLY A 125 -6.87 -3.62 5.52
N LYS A 126 -6.16 -3.73 6.65
CA LYS A 126 -6.66 -3.43 7.99
C LYS A 126 -6.22 -2.04 8.39
N LEU A 127 -7.16 -1.19 8.81
CA LEU A 127 -6.87 0.12 9.37
C LEU A 127 -6.19 -0.02 10.74
N LEU A 128 -5.04 0.61 10.91
CA LEU A 128 -4.25 0.66 12.14
C LEU A 128 -4.05 2.11 12.59
N PHE A 129 -4.01 2.28 13.90
CA PHE A 129 -3.82 3.56 14.57
C PHE A 129 -2.57 3.55 15.44
N LYS A 130 -2.10 4.73 15.83
CA LYS A 130 -1.02 4.89 16.83
C LYS A 130 -1.19 3.98 18.06
N LYS A 131 -2.42 3.86 18.57
CA LYS A 131 -2.74 3.06 19.77
C LYS A 131 -2.40 1.57 19.61
N ASP A 132 -2.42 1.05 18.39
CA ASP A 132 -2.16 -0.36 18.11
C ASP A 132 -0.68 -0.73 18.29
N PHE A 133 0.18 0.28 18.45
CA PHE A 133 1.63 0.12 18.65
C PHE A 133 2.10 0.57 20.04
N LEU A 134 1.21 1.03 20.91
CA LEU A 134 1.58 1.47 22.26
C LEU A 134 1.98 0.28 23.13
N GLY A 135 2.95 0.50 24.03
CA GLY A 135 3.45 -0.51 24.96
C GLY A 135 4.41 -1.53 24.34
N GLN A 136 4.77 -1.37 23.06
CA GLN A 136 5.69 -2.24 22.34
C GLN A 136 6.84 -1.41 21.77
N PRO A 137 8.09 -1.89 21.79
CA PRO A 137 9.16 -1.26 21.04
C PRO A 137 8.86 -1.37 19.54
N VAL A 138 9.06 -0.28 18.80
CA VAL A 138 8.79 -0.22 17.37
C VAL A 138 10.03 0.27 16.63
N ALA A 139 10.48 -0.48 15.62
CA ALA A 139 11.43 -0.01 14.63
C ALA A 139 10.67 0.38 13.36
N ILE A 140 10.89 1.61 12.88
CA ILE A 140 10.18 2.18 11.74
C ILE A 140 11.20 2.52 10.65
N ASN A 141 10.88 2.18 9.40
CA ASN A 141 11.54 2.75 8.22
C ASN A 141 10.51 3.27 7.22
N PHE A 142 11.00 4.02 6.22
CA PHE A 142 10.18 4.63 5.18
C PHE A 142 10.64 4.15 3.81
N ILE A 143 9.71 3.69 2.98
CA ILE A 143 9.98 3.12 1.65
C ILE A 143 8.97 3.60 0.62
N PHE A 144 9.18 3.22 -0.64
CA PHE A 144 8.13 3.16 -1.65
C PHE A 144 8.47 2.05 -2.65
N THR A 145 7.47 1.33 -3.15
CA THR A 145 7.73 0.06 -3.84
C THR A 145 8.39 0.23 -5.21
N ARG A 146 8.24 1.41 -5.82
CA ARG A 146 8.79 1.75 -7.14
C ARG A 146 10.24 2.25 -7.11
N CYS A 147 10.87 2.31 -5.94
CA CYS A 147 12.24 2.77 -5.80
C CYS A 147 13.23 1.84 -6.52
N ARG A 148 13.92 2.35 -7.54
CA ARG A 148 14.86 1.56 -8.36
C ARG A 148 16.30 1.61 -7.87
N ASN A 149 16.62 2.45 -6.88
CA ASN A 149 17.98 2.56 -6.37
C ASN A 149 18.23 1.46 -5.34
N ALA A 150 19.04 0.47 -5.68
CA ALA A 150 19.38 -0.67 -4.82
C ALA A 150 19.96 -0.26 -3.45
N GLN A 151 20.61 0.90 -3.35
CA GLN A 151 21.25 1.39 -2.13
C GLN A 151 20.29 2.18 -1.21
N MET A 152 19.02 2.35 -1.58
CA MET A 152 18.02 3.13 -0.84
C MET A 152 16.92 2.22 -0.26
N CYS A 153 15.68 2.29 -0.77
CA CYS A 153 14.56 1.52 -0.22
C CYS A 153 14.79 0.00 -0.25
N PRO A 154 15.33 -0.62 -1.33
CA PRO A 154 15.70 -2.04 -1.32
C PRO A 154 16.69 -2.42 -0.20
N ALA A 155 17.75 -1.62 -0.01
CA ALA A 155 18.72 -1.85 1.08
C ALA A 155 18.07 -1.69 2.46
N SER A 156 17.20 -0.69 2.64
CA SER A 156 16.46 -0.46 3.89
C SER A 156 15.51 -1.63 4.21
N THR A 157 14.77 -2.14 3.22
CA THR A 157 13.89 -3.31 3.37
C THR A 157 14.68 -4.57 3.72
N GLN A 158 15.83 -4.81 3.07
CA GLN A 158 16.72 -5.92 3.44
C GLN A 158 17.26 -5.79 4.87
N CYS A 159 17.57 -4.57 5.32
CA CYS A 159 17.97 -4.32 6.69
C CYS A 159 16.87 -4.70 7.68
N MET A 160 15.62 -4.31 7.40
CA MET A 160 14.46 -4.69 8.21
C MET A 160 14.22 -6.20 8.21
N LYS A 161 14.39 -6.89 7.07
CA LYS A 161 14.31 -8.35 6.99
C LYS A 161 15.37 -9.03 7.85
N ARG A 162 16.63 -8.60 7.77
CA ARG A 162 17.70 -9.14 8.62
C ARG A 162 17.42 -8.90 10.10
N LEU A 163 16.90 -7.72 10.45
CA LEU A 163 16.50 -7.43 11.82
C LEU A 163 15.38 -8.38 12.27
N ALA A 164 14.37 -8.65 11.43
CA ALA A 164 13.32 -9.62 11.73
C ALA A 164 13.90 -11.03 11.98
N ASP A 165 14.78 -11.51 11.10
CA ASP A 165 15.41 -12.82 11.19
C ASP A 165 16.28 -12.98 12.44
N GLU A 166 16.97 -11.92 12.86
CA GLU A 166 17.73 -11.93 14.11
C GLU A 166 16.79 -11.93 15.32
N LEU A 167 15.72 -11.12 15.32
CA LEU A 167 14.75 -11.07 16.41
C LEU A 167 14.02 -12.41 16.62
N ASP A 168 13.77 -13.16 15.55
CA ASP A 168 13.14 -14.50 15.63
C ASP A 168 13.97 -15.51 16.44
N LYS A 169 15.28 -15.27 16.60
CA LYS A 169 16.18 -16.10 17.43
C LYS A 169 16.03 -15.84 18.93
N TYR A 170 15.36 -14.75 19.31
CA TYR A 170 15.21 -14.28 20.69
C TYR A 170 13.72 -14.22 21.08
N PRO A 171 13.13 -15.32 21.62
CA PRO A 171 11.71 -15.39 21.94
C PRO A 171 11.22 -14.29 22.89
N GLU A 172 12.09 -13.78 23.75
CA GLU A 172 11.83 -12.68 24.69
C GLU A 172 11.63 -11.32 23.99
N LEU A 173 12.10 -11.17 22.75
CA LEU A 173 11.97 -9.95 21.94
C LEU A 173 10.83 -9.99 20.93
N LYS A 174 9.96 -11.02 20.98
CA LYS A 174 8.81 -11.19 20.07
C LYS A 174 7.79 -10.05 20.11
N ASN A 175 7.85 -9.18 21.11
CA ASN A 175 6.98 -8.01 21.23
C ASN A 175 7.44 -6.81 20.39
N ILE A 176 8.65 -6.83 19.84
CA ILE A 176 9.15 -5.75 18.97
C ILE A 176 8.38 -5.75 17.65
N LYS A 177 7.93 -4.56 17.21
CA LYS A 177 7.23 -4.38 15.93
C LYS A 177 8.13 -3.71 14.91
N LEU A 178 8.16 -4.30 13.73
CA LEU A 178 8.86 -3.75 12.57
C LEU A 178 7.82 -3.17 11.62
N ILE A 179 7.94 -1.88 11.29
CA ILE A 179 6.97 -1.18 10.45
C ILE A 179 7.69 -0.50 9.29
N SER A 180 7.28 -0.83 8.07
CA SER A 180 7.69 -0.10 6.86
C SER A 180 6.54 0.75 6.37
N VAL A 181 6.71 2.07 6.44
CA VAL A 181 5.70 3.05 6.02
C VAL A 181 6.01 3.50 4.60
N SER A 182 5.03 3.37 3.69
CA SER A 182 5.17 3.94 2.36
C SER A 182 4.98 5.45 2.37
N PHE A 183 5.83 6.19 1.64
CA PHE A 183 5.62 7.60 1.33
C PHE A 183 5.09 7.85 -0.10
N ASP A 184 4.67 6.80 -0.81
CA ASP A 184 4.02 6.88 -2.13
C ASP A 184 2.59 6.27 -2.08
N PRO A 185 1.69 6.82 -1.24
CA PRO A 185 0.39 6.20 -0.95
C PRO A 185 -0.55 6.14 -2.15
N GLN A 186 -0.27 6.87 -3.24
CA GLN A 186 -1.07 6.83 -4.46
C GLN A 186 -0.78 5.59 -5.31
N ASN A 187 0.41 4.99 -5.14
CA ASN A 187 0.87 3.86 -5.96
C ASN A 187 1.11 2.60 -5.12
N ASP A 188 1.28 2.73 -3.80
CA ASP A 188 1.56 1.62 -2.91
C ASP A 188 0.28 1.13 -2.21
N SER A 189 -0.60 0.51 -2.98
CA SER A 189 -1.79 -0.17 -2.45
C SER A 189 -1.43 -1.36 -1.55
N PRO A 190 -2.33 -1.82 -0.65
CA PRO A 190 -2.10 -3.02 0.18
C PRO A 190 -1.61 -4.24 -0.61
N GLY A 191 -2.23 -4.54 -1.76
CA GLY A 191 -1.80 -5.65 -2.62
C GLY A 191 -0.40 -5.47 -3.21
N ILE A 192 -0.03 -4.24 -3.56
CA ILE A 192 1.32 -3.91 -4.04
C ILE A 192 2.34 -4.04 -2.90
N LEU A 193 2.01 -3.59 -1.68
CA LEU A 193 2.85 -3.77 -0.50
C LEU A 193 3.04 -5.25 -0.15
N ASN A 194 1.99 -6.07 -0.26
CA ASN A 194 2.10 -7.52 -0.12
C ASN A 194 3.04 -8.13 -1.17
N THR A 195 2.87 -7.74 -2.43
CA THR A 195 3.73 -8.22 -3.52
C THR A 195 5.19 -7.81 -3.30
N TYR A 196 5.42 -6.58 -2.86
CA TYR A 196 6.73 -6.06 -2.52
C TYR A 196 7.35 -6.87 -1.37
N ALA A 197 6.65 -7.05 -0.25
CA ALA A 197 7.11 -7.81 0.91
C ALA A 197 7.49 -9.26 0.53
N ALA A 198 6.62 -9.94 -0.23
CA ALA A 198 6.88 -11.29 -0.72
C ALA A 198 8.16 -11.38 -1.56
N GLY A 199 8.48 -10.35 -2.34
CA GLY A 199 9.73 -10.26 -3.11
C GLY A 199 11.01 -10.24 -2.27
N TYR A 200 10.92 -9.91 -0.98
CA TYR A 200 12.02 -9.97 0.00
C TYR A 200 11.88 -11.15 0.98
N GLY A 201 10.89 -12.01 0.80
CA GLY A 201 10.59 -13.11 1.72
C GLY A 201 10.12 -12.63 3.10
N ILE A 202 9.44 -11.48 3.15
CA ILE A 202 8.75 -10.93 4.32
C ILE A 202 7.30 -11.40 4.31
#